data_AF-A0A7U9WQU0-F1
#
_entry.id   AF-A0A7U9WQU0-F1
#
_cell.length_a   1.000
_cell.length_b   1.000
_cell.length_c   1.000
_cell.angle_alpha   90.00
_cell.angle_beta   90.00
_cell.angle_gamma   90.00
#
_symmetry.space_group_name_H-M   'P 1'
#
loop_
_entity.id
_entity.type
_entity.pdbx_description
1 polymer ?
#
loop_
_entity_poly.entity_id
_entity_poly.type
_entity_poly.pdbx_seq_one_letter_code
_entity_poly.pdbx_strand_id
1 'polypeptide(L)'
;MAQIACGRFGQQQEPLRRTNVRLIAVNEGVDTDPGFDDVQHIRGQVKRYPDGWGDAHPLTGLMYCADCGGKMYVHRVNNGKRVPMYVCGNYAKQPVGTLCQSAHRIKADHVMKIVAKTIKEVIPYAGLDKGHFAEEIQSHIENRQ
;
A
#
# COMPACT_ATOMS: atom_id res chain seq x y z
N MET A 1 23.10 8.18 -50.59
CA MET A 1 22.96 9.50 -49.96
C MET A 1 21.64 9.51 -49.18
N ALA A 2 21.68 9.17 -47.89
CA ALA A 2 20.54 9.36 -46.98
C ALA A 2 21.11 9.71 -45.61
N GLN A 3 21.19 11.02 -45.32
CA GLN A 3 21.51 11.56 -44.01
C GLN A 3 20.32 11.32 -43.08
N ILE A 4 20.47 10.41 -42.12
CA ILE A 4 19.51 10.24 -41.04
C ILE A 4 19.85 11.29 -39.96
N ALA A 5 18.90 12.20 -39.74
CA ALA A 5 18.99 13.35 -38.85
C ALA A 5 19.07 12.95 -37.37
N CYS A 6 20.29 12.73 -36.86
CA CYS A 6 20.61 12.54 -35.45
C CYS A 6 20.72 13.90 -34.69
N GLY A 7 19.76 14.82 -34.89
CA GLY A 7 19.91 16.21 -34.42
C GLY A 7 18.85 16.72 -33.44
N ARG A 8 17.63 16.16 -33.42
CA ARG A 8 16.48 16.83 -32.77
C ARG A 8 16.00 16.23 -31.45
N PHE A 9 16.45 15.02 -31.10
CA PHE A 9 15.98 14.33 -29.89
C PHE A 9 16.62 14.88 -28.60
N GLY A 10 17.83 15.44 -28.67
CA GLY A 10 18.56 15.96 -27.52
C GLY A 10 17.98 17.26 -26.94
N GLN A 11 17.37 18.11 -27.79
CA GLN A 11 16.94 19.46 -27.39
C GLN A 11 15.58 19.51 -26.67
N GLN A 12 14.80 18.42 -26.66
CA GLN A 12 13.52 18.36 -25.95
C GLN A 12 13.59 17.68 -24.57
N GLN A 13 14.76 17.17 -24.15
CA GLN A 13 14.91 16.50 -22.85
C GLN A 13 15.10 17.45 -21.66
N GLU A 14 15.59 18.68 -21.88
CA GLU A 14 15.91 19.63 -20.81
C GLU A 14 14.71 20.20 -20.02
N PRO A 15 13.56 20.57 -20.63
CA PRO A 15 12.43 21.08 -19.86
C PRO A 15 11.77 20.01 -18.98
N LEU A 16 11.85 18.72 -19.35
CA LEU A 16 11.19 17.62 -18.65
C LEU A 16 11.97 17.10 -17.43
N ARG A 17 13.29 17.35 -17.36
CA ARG A 17 14.11 17.03 -16.18
C ARG A 17 13.81 17.91 -14.97
N ARG A 18 13.28 19.13 -15.17
CA ARG A 18 12.91 20.05 -14.08
C ARG A 18 11.61 19.68 -13.37
N THR A 19 10.74 18.91 -14.02
CA THR A 19 9.38 18.62 -13.54
C THR A 19 9.23 17.23 -12.91
N ASN A 20 10.31 16.45 -12.75
CA ASN A 20 10.26 15.05 -12.30
C ASN A 20 9.34 14.14 -13.12
N VAL A 21 9.06 14.48 -14.39
CA VAL A 21 8.26 13.64 -15.28
C VAL A 21 9.21 12.73 -16.06
N ARG A 22 9.16 11.42 -15.77
CA ARG A 22 9.83 10.42 -16.62
C ARG A 22 8.94 10.11 -17.81
N LEU A 23 9.47 10.22 -19.02
CA LEU A 23 8.89 9.61 -20.21
C LEU A 23 8.92 8.09 -20.02
N ILE A 24 7.76 7.49 -19.80
CA ILE A 24 7.57 6.04 -19.89
C ILE A 24 7.03 5.79 -21.30
N ALA A 25 7.63 4.86 -22.03
CA ALA A 25 7.11 4.48 -23.35
C ALA A 25 5.71 3.87 -23.14
N VAL A 26 4.69 4.45 -23.79
CA VAL A 26 3.33 3.92 -23.78
C VAL A 26 3.24 2.85 -24.86
N ASN A 27 2.88 1.63 -24.49
CA ASN A 27 2.64 0.53 -25.41
C ASN A 27 1.13 0.30 -25.60
N GLU A 28 0.64 0.59 -26.80
CA GLU A 28 -0.77 0.43 -27.13
C GLU A 28 -1.20 -1.04 -27.00
N GLY A 29 -2.30 -1.28 -26.26
CA GLY A 29 -2.86 -2.61 -26.03
C GLY A 29 -2.34 -3.35 -24.78
N VAL A 30 -1.26 -2.88 -24.15
CA VAL A 30 -0.77 -3.43 -22.87
C VAL A 30 -1.00 -2.46 -21.71
N ASP A 31 -0.73 -1.18 -21.91
CA ASP A 31 -0.87 -0.18 -20.83
C ASP A 31 -2.29 0.42 -20.74
N THR A 32 -3.12 0.21 -21.77
CA THR A 32 -4.53 0.61 -21.84
C THR A 32 -5.51 -0.49 -21.40
N ASP A 33 -4.98 -1.63 -20.96
CA ASP A 33 -5.81 -2.71 -20.40
C ASP A 33 -6.38 -2.24 -19.04
N PRO A 34 -7.70 -2.30 -18.79
CA PRO A 34 -8.26 -2.00 -17.47
C PRO A 34 -7.58 -2.76 -16.32
N GLY A 35 -7.02 -3.95 -16.57
CA GLY A 35 -6.25 -4.68 -15.56
C GLY A 35 -4.88 -4.07 -15.21
N PHE A 36 -4.32 -3.22 -16.06
CA PHE A 36 -3.01 -2.60 -15.84
C PHE A 36 -3.04 -1.64 -14.65
N ASP A 37 -4.05 -0.78 -14.57
CA ASP A 37 -4.21 0.19 -13.48
C ASP A 37 -4.44 -0.51 -12.13
N ASP A 38 -5.22 -1.59 -12.11
CA ASP A 38 -5.42 -2.42 -10.92
C ASP A 38 -4.11 -3.03 -10.43
N VAL A 39 -3.29 -3.57 -11.34
CA VAL A 39 -1.98 -4.13 -11.00
C VAL A 39 -1.04 -3.03 -10.49
N GLN A 40 -1.02 -1.84 -11.09
CA GLN A 40 -0.22 -0.72 -10.58
C GLN A 40 -0.71 -0.26 -9.20
N HIS A 41 -2.03 -0.23 -8.97
CA HIS A 41 -2.64 0.10 -7.69
C HIS A 41 -2.22 -0.89 -6.60
N ILE A 42 -2.38 -2.20 -6.85
CA ILE A 42 -1.97 -3.27 -5.94
C ILE A 42 -0.47 -3.18 -5.63
N ARG A 43 0.38 -2.98 -6.66
CA ARG A 43 1.83 -2.82 -6.48
C ARG A 43 2.22 -1.54 -5.73
N GLY A 44 1.42 -0.48 -5.83
CA GLY A 44 1.60 0.77 -5.08
C GLY A 44 1.22 0.63 -3.60
N GLN A 45 0.22 -0.18 -3.29
CA GLN A 45 -0.19 -0.48 -1.92
C GLN A 45 0.79 -1.44 -1.23
N VAL A 46 1.19 -2.50 -1.94
CA VAL A 46 2.06 -3.58 -1.48
C VAL A 46 3.52 -3.27 -1.84
N LYS A 47 4.15 -2.32 -1.13
CA LYS A 47 5.61 -2.14 -1.26
C LYS A 47 6.31 -1.78 0.04
N ARG A 48 6.92 -2.80 0.64
CA ARG A 48 8.31 -2.80 1.12
C ARG A 48 8.79 -4.25 1.06
N TYR A 49 10.05 -4.46 0.69
CA TYR A 49 10.73 -5.74 0.42
C TYR A 49 10.10 -6.98 1.10
N PRO A 50 10.08 -8.16 0.43
CA PRO A 50 9.83 -9.40 1.15
C PRO A 50 10.73 -9.39 2.37
N ASP A 51 10.17 -9.70 3.54
CA ASP A 51 10.76 -9.46 4.86
C ASP A 51 12.12 -10.14 5.10
N GLY A 52 12.76 -10.69 4.06
CA GLY A 52 13.99 -11.47 4.05
C GLY A 52 13.76 -12.92 4.48
N TRP A 53 12.56 -13.25 4.97
CA TRP A 53 12.35 -14.41 5.83
C TRP A 53 10.96 -15.08 5.65
N GLY A 54 10.56 -15.34 4.40
CA GLY A 54 9.38 -16.15 4.08
C GLY A 54 8.11 -15.34 3.77
N ASP A 55 6.94 -15.90 4.10
CA ASP A 55 5.63 -15.36 3.72
C ASP A 55 5.33 -14.01 4.38
N ALA A 56 4.72 -13.13 3.60
CA ALA A 56 4.21 -11.86 4.08
C ALA A 56 3.04 -12.08 5.05
N HIS A 57 2.94 -11.24 6.09
CA HIS A 57 1.80 -11.33 6.99
C HIS A 57 0.50 -10.95 6.26
N PRO A 58 -0.64 -11.62 6.51
CA PRO A 58 -1.92 -11.37 5.81
C PRO A 58 -2.44 -9.93 5.77
N LEU A 59 -2.02 -9.06 6.69
CA LEU A 59 -2.49 -7.66 6.76
C LEU A 59 -1.38 -6.66 6.39
N THR A 60 -0.31 -7.14 5.76
CA THR A 60 0.76 -6.29 5.23
C THR A 60 0.18 -5.31 4.21
N GLY A 61 0.43 -4.02 4.38
CA GLY A 61 -0.07 -2.97 3.48
C GLY A 61 -1.52 -2.52 3.74
N LEU A 62 -2.26 -3.23 4.60
CA LEU A 62 -3.64 -2.88 4.97
C LEU A 62 -3.73 -2.12 6.29
N MET A 63 -2.69 -2.20 7.14
CA MET A 63 -2.67 -1.57 8.46
C MET A 63 -2.15 -0.13 8.39
N TYR A 64 -2.91 0.81 8.97
CA TYR A 64 -2.57 2.22 9.08
C TYR A 64 -2.58 2.65 10.55
N CYS A 65 -1.71 3.60 10.88
CA CYS A 65 -1.65 4.21 12.20
C CYS A 65 -2.81 5.19 12.37
N ALA A 66 -3.57 5.06 13.46
CA ALA A 66 -4.71 5.94 13.75
C ALA A 66 -4.27 7.41 13.96
N ASP A 67 -3.13 7.64 14.61
CA ASP A 67 -2.71 8.99 14.99
C ASP A 67 -2.09 9.79 13.83
N CYS A 68 -1.35 9.14 12.93
CA CYS A 68 -0.62 9.84 11.86
C CYS A 68 -1.04 9.44 10.44
N GLY A 69 -1.97 8.51 10.29
CA GLY A 69 -2.38 7.96 8.98
C GLY A 69 -1.28 7.20 8.23
N GLY A 70 -0.09 7.01 8.83
CA GLY A 70 1.03 6.35 8.20
C GLY A 70 0.84 4.84 8.08
N LYS A 71 1.39 4.24 7.01
CA LYS A 71 1.42 2.78 6.85
C LYS A 71 2.19 2.11 8.00
N MET A 72 1.63 1.02 8.54
CA MET A 72 2.29 0.17 9.53
C MET A 72 2.97 -1.01 8.83
N TYR A 73 4.21 -1.31 9.23
CA TYR A 73 5.01 -2.39 8.68
C TYR A 73 5.22 -3.51 9.69
N VAL A 74 5.32 -4.74 9.21
CA VAL A 74 5.64 -5.88 10.06
C VAL A 74 7.14 -5.90 10.32
N HIS A 75 7.52 -5.83 11.58
CA HIS A 75 8.87 -6.09 12.06
C HIS A 75 8.87 -7.37 12.87
N ARG A 76 9.90 -8.21 12.68
CA ARG A 76 10.14 -9.41 13.49
C ARG A 76 11.34 -9.12 14.37
N VAL A 77 11.17 -9.26 15.69
CA VAL A 77 12.30 -9.05 16.63
C VAL A 77 13.27 -10.24 16.52
N ASN A 78 14.58 -9.97 16.47
CA ASN A 78 15.60 -11.01 16.30
C ASN A 78 16.12 -11.59 17.63
N ASN A 79 15.43 -11.34 18.74
CA ASN A 79 15.89 -11.71 20.08
C ASN A 79 15.43 -13.13 20.47
N GLY A 80 15.73 -14.13 19.63
CA GLY A 80 15.38 -15.54 19.80
C GLY A 80 13.90 -15.90 19.62
N LYS A 81 12.97 -14.95 19.82
CA LYS A 81 11.54 -15.11 19.58
C LYS A 81 11.11 -14.36 18.33
N ARG A 82 10.69 -15.07 17.28
CA ARG A 82 10.25 -14.49 16.00
C ARG A 82 8.80 -14.00 16.06
N VAL A 83 8.49 -13.12 17.00
CA VAL A 83 7.12 -12.57 17.13
C VAL A 83 6.94 -11.41 16.16
N PRO A 84 5.98 -11.49 15.21
CA PRO A 84 5.67 -10.38 14.31
C PRO A 84 4.95 -9.24 15.05
N MET A 85 5.41 -8.01 14.83
CA MET A 85 4.78 -6.79 15.34
C MET A 85 4.57 -5.78 14.22
N TYR A 86 3.40 -5.14 14.19
CA TYR A 86 3.14 -3.97 13.36
C TYR A 86 3.74 -2.74 14.01
N VAL A 87 4.57 -2.01 13.29
CA VAL A 87 5.22 -0.78 13.75
C VAL A 87 4.86 0.36 12.79
N CYS A 88 4.51 1.52 13.35
CA CYS A 88 4.25 2.71 12.55
C CYS A 88 5.52 3.16 11.81
N GLY A 89 5.46 3.25 10.47
CA GLY A 89 6.58 3.67 9.64
C GLY A 89 6.95 5.15 9.74
N ASN A 90 6.09 5.97 10.35
CA ASN A 90 6.31 7.41 10.52
C ASN A 90 6.96 7.76 11.87
N TYR A 91 6.90 6.89 12.88
CA TYR A 91 7.52 7.15 14.19
C TYR A 91 9.05 7.30 14.08
N ALA A 92 9.69 6.40 13.31
CA ALA A 92 11.15 6.33 13.20
C ALA A 92 11.76 7.36 12.23
N LYS A 93 10.95 8.22 11.58
CA LYS A 93 11.46 9.25 10.67
C LYS A 93 12.01 10.42 11.49
N GLN A 94 13.23 10.89 11.21
CA GLN A 94 13.81 12.05 11.87
C GLN A 94 13.12 13.37 11.44
N PRO A 95 12.80 14.28 12.38
CA PRO A 95 12.97 14.14 13.83
C PRO A 95 12.02 13.09 14.42
N VAL A 96 12.58 12.15 15.18
CA VAL A 96 11.78 11.07 15.78
C VAL A 96 10.73 11.71 16.68
N GLY A 97 9.48 11.31 16.52
CA GLY A 97 8.39 11.87 17.32
C GLY A 97 7.56 12.96 16.64
N THR A 98 7.96 13.47 15.47
CA THR A 98 7.25 14.59 14.82
C THR A 98 5.83 14.24 14.38
N LEU A 99 5.61 13.05 13.80
CA LEU A 99 4.29 12.61 13.33
C LEU A 99 3.55 11.71 14.32
N CYS A 100 4.29 10.92 15.11
CA CYS A 100 3.74 10.12 16.21
C CYS A 100 4.58 10.40 17.45
N GLN A 101 3.97 10.92 18.51
CA GLN A 101 4.69 11.23 19.75
C GLN A 101 5.24 9.99 20.46
N SER A 102 4.63 8.82 20.22
CA SER A 102 5.04 7.55 20.83
C SER A 102 5.32 6.45 19.79
N ALA A 103 6.08 5.44 20.20
CA ALA A 103 6.42 4.30 19.36
C ALA A 103 5.21 3.34 19.23
N HIS A 104 4.37 3.55 18.22
CA HIS A 104 3.21 2.68 18.00
C HIS A 104 3.64 1.30 17.51
N ARG A 105 3.45 0.30 18.37
CA ARG A 105 3.76 -1.10 18.12
C ARG A 105 2.61 -1.98 18.58
N ILE A 106 2.15 -2.88 17.72
CA ILE A 106 1.05 -3.80 18.02
C ILE A 106 1.49 -5.22 17.62
N LYS A 107 1.35 -6.21 18.51
CA LYS A 107 1.68 -7.60 18.15
C LYS A 107 0.68 -8.12 17.12
N ALA A 108 1.17 -8.80 16.09
CA ALA A 108 0.32 -9.24 15.00
C ALA A 108 -0.75 -10.25 15.46
N ASP A 109 -0.43 -11.10 16.45
CA ASP A 109 -1.38 -12.05 17.05
C ASP A 109 -2.63 -11.37 17.62
N HIS A 110 -2.48 -10.19 18.24
CA HIS A 110 -3.62 -9.46 18.79
C HIS A 110 -4.49 -8.89 17.67
N VAL A 111 -3.87 -8.34 16.62
CA VAL A 111 -4.59 -7.82 15.46
C VAL A 111 -5.38 -8.95 14.79
N MET A 112 -4.75 -10.10 14.55
CA MET A 112 -5.44 -11.24 13.92
C MET A 112 -6.61 -11.76 14.74
N LYS A 113 -6.48 -11.80 16.07
CA LYS A 113 -7.59 -12.18 16.96
C LYS A 113 -8.77 -11.22 16.85
N ILE A 114 -8.49 -9.91 16.82
CA ILE A 114 -9.53 -8.88 16.68
C ILE A 114 -10.20 -9.03 15.32
N VAL A 115 -9.42 -9.04 14.23
CA VAL A 115 -9.95 -9.16 12.87
C VAL A 115 -10.78 -10.42 12.70
N ALA A 116 -10.30 -11.57 13.17
CA ALA A 116 -11.05 -12.82 13.08
C ALA A 116 -12.36 -12.78 13.89
N LYS A 117 -12.35 -12.13 15.06
CA LYS A 117 -13.56 -11.94 15.87
C LYS A 117 -14.57 -11.04 15.15
N THR A 118 -14.12 -9.90 14.65
CA THR A 118 -14.97 -8.94 13.91
C THR A 118 -15.58 -9.58 12.67
N ILE A 119 -14.80 -10.32 11.88
CA ILE A 119 -15.33 -11.03 10.70
C ILE A 119 -16.43 -12.02 11.11
N LYS A 120 -16.23 -12.78 12.19
CA LYS A 120 -17.25 -13.73 12.69
C LYS A 120 -18.52 -13.03 13.16
N GLU A 121 -18.42 -11.82 13.70
CA GLU A 121 -19.58 -11.01 14.11
C GLU A 121 -20.34 -10.41 12.93
N VAL A 122 -19.64 -10.14 11.81
CA VAL A 122 -20.24 -9.58 10.59
C VAL A 122 -20.94 -10.66 9.74
N ILE A 123 -20.47 -11.91 9.77
CA ILE A 123 -21.03 -13.02 8.96
C ILE A 123 -22.55 -13.20 9.15
N PRO A 124 -23.11 -13.20 10.38
CA PRO A 124 -24.56 -13.31 10.59
C PRO A 124 -25.35 -12.16 9.97
N TYR A 125 -24.84 -10.93 10.07
CA TYR A 125 -25.47 -9.74 9.49
C TYR A 125 -25.50 -9.83 7.96
N ALA A 126 -24.36 -10.17 7.35
CA ALA A 126 -24.25 -10.37 5.91
C ALA A 126 -25.08 -11.58 5.41
N GLY A 127 -25.38 -12.54 6.29
CA GLY A 127 -26.19 -13.72 5.97
C GLY A 127 -27.70 -13.47 5.93
N LEU A 128 -28.18 -12.46 6.67
CA LEU A 128 -29.61 -12.11 6.74
C LEU A 128 -30.08 -11.32 5.52
N ASP A 129 -29.28 -10.35 5.06
CA ASP A 129 -29.57 -9.56 3.87
C ASP A 129 -28.27 -9.17 3.16
N LYS A 130 -27.92 -9.97 2.15
CA LYS A 130 -26.72 -9.75 1.32
C LYS A 130 -26.82 -8.48 0.48
N GLY A 131 -28.03 -8.10 0.07
CA GLY A 131 -28.26 -6.97 -0.82
C GLY A 131 -28.01 -5.67 -0.09
N HIS A 132 -28.69 -5.49 1.05
CA HIS A 132 -28.50 -4.31 1.90
C HIS A 132 -27.06 -4.20 2.42
N PHE A 133 -26.46 -5.32 2.81
CA PHE A 133 -25.05 -5.33 3.24
C PHE A 133 -24.10 -4.85 2.15
N ALA A 134 -24.29 -5.28 0.90
CA ALA A 134 -23.44 -4.87 -0.21
C ALA A 134 -23.58 -3.36 -0.51
N GLU A 135 -24.81 -2.84 -0.52
CA GLU A 135 -25.08 -1.42 -0.72
C GLU A 135 -24.46 -0.56 0.38
N GLU A 136 -24.60 -0.98 1.64
CA GLU A 136 -24.03 -0.28 2.80
C GLU A 136 -22.49 -0.21 2.71
N ILE A 137 -21.84 -1.34 2.39
CA ILE A 137 -20.39 -1.40 2.21
C ILE A 137 -19.94 -0.51 1.03
N GLN A 138 -20.64 -0.56 -0.10
CA GLN A 138 -20.32 0.24 -1.27
C GLN A 138 -20.41 1.75 -0.96
N SER A 139 -21.47 2.17 -0.28
CA SER A 139 -21.64 3.57 0.16
C SER A 139 -20.52 4.02 1.11
N HIS A 140 -20.06 3.15 2.01
CA HIS A 140 -18.97 3.46 2.93
C HIS A 140 -17.60 3.53 2.25
N ILE A 141 -17.40 2.80 1.14
CA ILE A 141 -16.17 2.91 0.34
C ILE A 141 -16.14 4.24 -0.40
N GLU A 142 -17.26 4.62 -1.03
CA GLU A 142 -17.40 5.88 -1.78
C GLU A 142 -17.24 7.11 -0.87
N ASN A 143 -17.79 7.08 0.33
CA ASN A 143 -17.67 8.17 1.32
C ASN A 143 -16.25 8.32 1.92
N ARG A 144 -15.34 7.37 1.68
CA ARG A 144 -13.96 7.38 2.19
C ARG A 144 -12.92 7.81 1.15
N GLN A 145 -13.33 7.99 -0.11
CA GLN A 145 -12.49 8.54 -1.19
C GLN A 145 -12.51 10.07 -1.17
#